data_AF-A0A645GHM1-F1
#
_entry.id   AF-A0A645GHM1-F1
#
_cell.length_a   1.000
_cell.length_b   1.000
_cell.length_c   1.000
_cell.angle_alpha   90.00
_cell.angle_beta   90.00
_cell.angle_gamma   90.00
#
_symmetry.space_group_name_H-M   'P 1'
#
loop_
_entity.id
_entity.type
_entity.pdbx_description
1 polymer ?
#
loop_
_entity_poly.entity_id
_entity_poly.type
_entity_poly.pdbx_seq_one_letter_code
_entity_poly.pdbx_strand_id
1 'polypeptide(L)' 'MPIFGPLAVSLGFPPEVIISIFSAGSGIVNLVTPTSGVIMGTLAIAKVDFSSWVKFVSKVLLAIFVASAIILSIAMMVV' A
#
# COMPACT_ATOMS: atom_id res chain seq x y z
N MET A 1 15.27 -2.65 -2.55
CA MET A 1 15.06 -2.68 -1.07
C MET A 1 16.17 -3.50 -0.42
N PRO A 2 16.99 -2.93 0.47
CA PRO A 2 18.21 -3.57 0.98
C PRO A 2 17.96 -4.81 1.86
N ILE A 3 16.78 -4.92 2.47
CA ILE A 3 16.42 -6.05 3.35
C ILE A 3 15.57 -7.08 2.59
N PHE A 4 14.46 -6.64 1.99
CA PHE A 4 13.52 -7.54 1.32
C PHE A 4 14.10 -8.23 0.07
N GLY A 5 15.01 -7.59 -0.65
CA GLY A 5 15.65 -8.20 -1.83
C GLY A 5 16.47 -9.44 -1.48
N PRO A 6 17.52 -9.31 -0.64
CA PRO A 6 18.32 -10.45 -0.21
C PRO A 6 17.52 -11.53 0.52
N LEU A 7 16.50 -11.13 1.31
CA LEU A 7 15.61 -12.07 2.00
C LEU A 7 14.81 -12.91 1.00
N ALA A 8 14.24 -12.29 -0.04
CA ALA A 8 13.50 -13.00 -1.07
C ALA A 8 14.38 -14.02 -1.79
N VAL A 9 15.61 -13.63 -2.18
CA VAL A 9 16.58 -14.54 -2.80
C VAL A 9 16.90 -15.73 -1.89
N SER A 10 17.12 -15.47 -0.59
CA SER A 10 17.45 -16.52 0.39
C SER A 10 16.31 -17.53 0.60
N LEU A 11 15.06 -17.10 0.40
CA LEU A 11 13.86 -17.93 0.52
C LEU A 11 13.45 -18.58 -0.81
N GLY A 12 14.18 -18.33 -1.90
CA GLY A 12 13.84 -18.85 -3.24
C GLY A 12 12.64 -18.13 -3.89
N PHE A 13 12.29 -16.94 -3.42
CA PHE A 13 11.21 -16.13 -3.99
C PHE A 13 11.73 -15.07 -4.96
N PRO A 14 10.97 -14.74 -6.02
CA PRO A 14 11.31 -13.66 -6.94
C PRO A 14 11.37 -12.30 -6.20
N PRO A 15 12.54 -11.65 -6.10
CA PRO A 15 12.71 -10.42 -5.31
C PRO A 15 11.87 -9.25 -5.78
N GLU A 16 11.65 -9.16 -7.09
CA GLU A 16 10.83 -8.14 -7.74
C GLU A 16 9.34 -8.23 -7.36
N VAL A 17 8.80 -9.44 -7.18
CA VAL A 17 7.43 -9.64 -6.69
C VAL A 17 7.33 -9.25 -5.22
N ILE A 18 8.30 -9.65 -4.39
CA ILE A 18 8.34 -9.28 -2.96
C ILE A 18 8.46 -7.76 -2.76
N ILE A 19 9.30 -7.09 -3.54
CA ILE A 19 9.45 -5.63 -3.51
C ILE A 19 8.14 -4.94 -3.95
N SER A 20 7.48 -5.47 -4.98
CA SER A 20 6.17 -4.98 -5.44
C SER A 20 5.09 -5.12 -4.37
N ILE A 21 5.06 -6.25 -3.65
CA ILE A 21 4.14 -6.48 -2.54
C ILE A 21 4.33 -5.44 -1.44
N PHE A 22 5.58 -5.19 -1.04
CA PHE A 22 5.88 -4.16 -0.05
C PHE A 22 5.44 -2.77 -0.52
N SER A 23 5.74 -2.43 -1.77
CA SER A 23 5.39 -1.11 -2.34
C SER A 23 3.87 -0.90 -2.36
N ALA A 24 3.10 -1.92 -2.75
CA ALA A 24 1.63 -1.87 -2.71
C ALA A 24 1.10 -1.66 -1.28
N GLY A 25 1.66 -2.36 -0.29
CA GLY A 25 1.31 -2.16 1.11
C GLY A 25 1.63 -0.75 1.61
N SER A 26 2.80 -0.21 1.27
CA SER A 26 3.19 1.16 1.62
C SER A 26 2.26 2.20 1.00
N GLY A 27 1.80 2.00 -0.24
CA GLY A 27 0.84 2.89 -0.90
C GLY A 27 -0.49 2.99 -0.13
N ILE A 28 -1.01 1.86 0.35
CA ILE A 28 -2.25 1.80 1.14
C ILE A 28 -2.09 2.56 2.46
N VAL A 29 -0.97 2.36 3.17
CA VAL A 29 -0.69 3.03 4.46
C VAL A 29 -0.59 4.54 4.31
N ASN A 30 0.03 5.02 3.23
CA ASN A 30 0.23 6.45 2.98
C ASN A 30 -1.08 7.24 2.79
N LEU A 31 -2.19 6.57 2.45
CA LEU A 31 -3.50 7.20 2.28
C LEU A 31 -4.25 7.47 3.61
N VAL A 32 -3.84 6.78 4.68
CA VAL A 32 -4.49 6.87 6.00
C VAL A 32 -3.61 7.51 7.04
N THR A 33 -2.30 7.53 6.84
CA THR A 33 -1.39 7.93 7.92
C THR A 33 -1.51 9.44 8.20
N PRO A 34 -1.83 9.85 9.44
CA PRO A 34 -2.04 11.27 9.78
C PRO A 34 -0.72 12.07 9.81
N THR A 35 0.43 11.40 9.75
CA THR A 35 1.74 12.03 9.59
C THR A 35 2.08 12.33 8.13
N SER A 36 1.25 11.90 7.17
CA SER A 36 1.40 12.23 5.76
C SER A 36 1.01 13.69 5.52
N GLY A 37 2.01 14.55 5.35
CA GLY A 37 1.80 15.99 5.10
C GLY A 37 0.97 16.26 3.84
N VAL A 38 1.02 15.36 2.85
CA VAL A 38 0.18 15.46 1.64
C VAL A 38 -1.29 15.33 2.00
N ILE A 39 -1.68 14.25 2.71
CA ILE A 39 -3.07 14.01 3.11
C ILE A 39 -3.56 15.14 4.02
N MET A 40 -2.82 15.44 5.08
CA MET A 40 -3.22 16.49 6.03
C MET A 40 -3.29 17.87 5.38
N GLY A 41 -2.37 18.20 4.48
CA GLY A 41 -2.40 19.44 3.70
C GLY A 41 -3.63 19.53 2.80
N THR A 42 -3.94 18.46 2.05
CA THR A 42 -5.15 18.44 1.21
C THR A 42 -6.44 18.52 2.01
N LEU A 43 -6.52 17.85 3.17
CA LEU A 43 -7.69 17.90 4.06
C LEU A 43 -7.89 19.29 4.66
N ALA A 44 -6.81 19.98 5.01
CA ALA A 44 -6.88 21.36 5.50
C ALA A 44 -7.43 22.33 4.44
N ILE A 45 -7.02 22.17 3.17
CA ILE A 45 -7.53 22.97 2.05
C ILE A 45 -9.02 22.65 1.79
N ALA A 46 -9.38 21.37 1.83
CA ALA A 46 -10.75 20.90 1.62
C ALA A 46 -11.69 21.17 2.81
N LYS A 47 -11.15 21.62 3.96
CA LYS A 47 -11.89 21.79 5.23
C LYS A 47 -12.61 20.51 5.68
N VAL A 48 -11.93 19.36 5.54
CA VAL A 48 -12.45 18.04 5.91
C VAL A 48 -11.70 17.51 7.11
N ASP A 49 -12.44 17.07 8.13
CA ASP A 49 -11.85 16.41 9.29
C ASP A 49 -11.25 15.06 8.90
N PHE A 50 -10.10 14.72 9.50
CA PHE A 50 -9.44 13.44 9.26
C PHE A 50 -10.34 12.23 9.56
N SER A 51 -11.18 12.29 10.59
CA SER A 51 -12.14 11.21 10.90
C SER A 51 -13.13 10.96 9.74
N SER A 52 -13.59 12.03 9.10
CA SER A 52 -14.48 11.96 7.93
C SER A 52 -13.75 11.41 6.71
N TRP A 53 -12.49 11.80 6.51
CA TRP A 53 -11.62 11.24 5.47
C TRP A 53 -11.41 9.74 5.65
N VAL A 54 -11.04 9.29 6.85
CA VAL A 54 -10.80 7.87 7.13
C VAL A 54 -12.04 7.03 6.81
N LYS A 55 -13.24 7.50 7.20
CA LYS A 55 -14.50 6.82 6.87
C LYS A 55 -14.73 6.74 5.36
N PHE A 56 -14.48 7.80 4.63
CA PHE A 56 -14.60 7.83 3.17
C PHE A 56 -13.61 6.89 2.49
N VAL A 57 -12.32 7.03 2.81
CA VAL A 57 -11.24 6.31 2.13
C VAL A 57 -11.21 4.83 2.50
N SER A 58 -11.80 4.42 3.64
CA SER A 58 -11.88 3.00 4.06
C SER A 58 -12.41 2.05 2.99
N LYS A 59 -13.47 2.44 2.27
CA LYS A 59 -14.05 1.63 1.18
C LYS A 59 -13.10 1.53 -0.02
N VAL A 60 -12.42 2.63 -0.34
CA VAL A 60 -11.44 2.69 -1.42
C VAL A 60 -10.21 1.85 -1.08
N LEU A 61 -9.74 1.90 0.16
CA LEU A 61 -8.63 1.09 0.65
C LEU A 61 -8.95 -0.39 0.59
N LEU A 62 -10.16 -0.78 0.99
CA LEU A 62 -10.59 -2.16 0.88
C LEU A 62 -10.55 -2.63 -0.59
N ALA A 63 -11.06 -1.81 -1.52
CA ALA A 63 -11.03 -2.13 -2.95
C ALA A 63 -9.59 -2.25 -3.48
N ILE A 64 -8.71 -1.31 -3.15
CA ILE A 64 -7.29 -1.33 -3.54
C ILE A 64 -6.57 -2.53 -2.92
N PHE A 65 -6.85 -2.84 -1.65
CA PHE A 65 -6.27 -3.98 -0.94
C PHE A 65 -6.65 -5.28 -1.62
N VAL A 66 -7.94 -5.50 -1.90
CA VAL A 66 -8.43 -6.70 -2.58
C VAL A 66 -7.86 -6.81 -3.98
N ALA A 67 -7.86 -5.73 -4.76
CA ALA A 67 -7.27 -5.72 -6.11
C ALA A 67 -5.77 -6.04 -6.07
N SER A 68 -5.02 -5.40 -5.17
CA SER A 68 -3.59 -5.62 -5.01
C SER A 68 -3.29 -7.05 -4.57
N ALA A 69 -4.06 -7.60 -3.62
CA ALA A 69 -3.93 -8.98 -3.18
C ALA A 69 -4.12 -9.96 -4.34
N ILE A 70 -5.18 -9.79 -5.13
CA ILE A 70 -5.44 -10.66 -6.30
C ILE A 70 -4.30 -10.57 -7.32
N ILE A 71 -3.91 -9.35 -7.72
CA ILE A 71 -2.88 -9.13 -8.74
C ILE A 71 -1.53 -9.72 -8.30
N LEU A 72 -1.12 -9.45 -7.05
CA LEU A 72 0.16 -9.89 -6.53
C LEU A 72 0.18 -11.40 -6.23
N SER A 73 -0.94 -11.99 -5.80
CA SER A 73 -1.06 -13.45 -5.68
C SER A 73 -0.92 -14.13 -7.04
N ILE A 74 -1.54 -13.59 -8.09
CA ILE A 74 -1.38 -14.12 -9.46
C ILE A 74 0.07 -13.95 -9.92
N ALA A 75 0.68 -12.79 -9.71
CA ALA A 75 2.08 -12.55 -10.08
C ALA A 75 3.03 -13.57 -9.44
N MET A 76 2.79 -13.94 -8.18
CA MET A 76 3.57 -14.94 -7.46
C MET A 76 3.40 -16.38 -8.00
N MET A 77 2.31 -16.67 -8.70
CA MET A 77 2.08 -17.98 -9.32
C MET A 77 2.65 -18.09 -10.74
N VAL A 78 2.83 -16.95 -11.41
CA VAL A 78 3.28 -16.89 -12.81
C VAL A 78 4.80 -16.74 -12.92
N VAL A 79 5.42 -16.08 -11.94
CA VAL A 79 6.87 -15.85 -11.84
C VAL A 79 7.51 -16.91 -10.96
#